data_AF-A0A660QAU4-F1
#
_entry.id   AF-A0A660QAU4-F1
#
_cell.length_a   1.000
_cell.length_b   1.000
_cell.length_c   1.000
_cell.angle_alpha   90.00
_cell.angle_beta   90.00
_cell.angle_gamma   90.00
#
_symmetry.space_group_name_H-M   'P 1'
#
loop_
_entity.id
_entity.type
_entity.pdbx_description
1 polymer ?
#
loop_
_entity_poly.entity_id
_entity_poly.type
_entity_poly.pdbx_seq_one_letter_code
_entity_poly.pdbx_strand_id
1 'polypeptide(L)'
;MKRKIIEINEALCNGCGECVIGCAEGALQIIDGKAKVVKEQFCDGFGDCIGTCPTGALKIIEREAEAYDIDATREHVLNTGGDEAIKRFDDANAEHDAKEEAAKPKTGGCPGMQVRFGNNDKKPGTKHQALETPVSGQVIKSDLDQWPIQLHLVQPSAPFFDGKELVILSTCAPVASPDVHWRYVRGRSLVVACPKLDKTEGYVEKLAGIMAQNNIPKVIVVRMSVPCCGGLSMMAQQAHAASGRSDLIVEEVTIGLDGELMKTERIAG
;
A
#
# COMPACT_ATOMS: atom_id res chain seq x y z
N MET A 1 -2.74 12.06 -30.52
CA MET A 1 -3.08 10.77 -29.91
C MET A 1 -3.43 11.03 -28.46
N LYS A 2 -4.41 10.30 -27.91
CA LYS A 2 -4.75 10.42 -26.49
C LYS A 2 -3.60 9.86 -25.64
N ARG A 3 -2.93 10.73 -24.86
CA ARG A 3 -1.80 10.37 -23.99
C ARG A 3 -1.79 11.22 -22.73
N LYS A 4 -0.97 10.78 -21.76
CA LYS A 4 -0.68 11.56 -20.56
C LYS A 4 0.26 12.72 -20.92
N ILE A 5 -0.04 13.91 -20.41
CA ILE A 5 0.77 15.11 -20.59
C ILE A 5 0.59 16.04 -19.40
N ILE A 6 1.59 16.90 -19.15
CA ILE A 6 1.53 17.90 -18.10
C ILE A 6 0.61 19.06 -18.48
N GLU A 7 -0.30 19.39 -17.56
CA GLU A 7 -1.11 20.60 -17.55
C GLU A 7 -0.65 21.51 -16.41
N ILE A 8 -0.59 22.81 -16.69
CA ILE A 8 -0.12 23.83 -15.75
C ILE A 8 -1.28 24.77 -15.45
N ASN A 9 -1.62 24.91 -14.17
CA ASN A 9 -2.56 25.92 -13.71
C ASN A 9 -1.85 27.27 -13.56
N GLU A 10 -2.05 28.17 -14.52
CA GLU A 10 -1.43 29.50 -14.53
C GLU A 10 -1.81 30.38 -13.32
N ALA A 11 -2.99 30.17 -12.73
CA ALA A 11 -3.41 30.92 -11.55
C ALA A 11 -2.62 30.53 -10.29
N LEU A 12 -2.16 29.27 -10.20
CA LEU A 12 -1.34 28.78 -9.10
C LEU A 12 0.16 28.90 -9.36
N CYS A 13 0.58 28.96 -10.63
CA CYS A 13 1.98 29.10 -10.99
C CYS A 13 2.50 30.49 -10.59
N ASN A 14 3.56 30.55 -9.79
CA ASN A 14 4.21 31.80 -9.38
C ASN A 14 5.49 32.10 -10.20
N GLY A 15 5.83 31.28 -11.19
CA GLY A 15 6.99 31.49 -12.06
C GLY A 15 8.34 31.12 -11.43
N CYS A 16 8.39 30.37 -10.33
CA CYS A 16 9.65 30.07 -9.63
C CYS A 16 10.67 29.25 -10.44
N GLY A 17 10.24 28.50 -11.46
CA GLY A 17 11.14 27.75 -12.34
C GLY A 17 11.62 26.39 -11.82
N GLU A 18 11.24 25.96 -10.61
CA GLU A 18 11.68 24.65 -10.06
C GLU A 18 11.23 23.45 -10.93
N CYS A 19 10.07 23.56 -11.58
CA CYS A 19 9.60 22.56 -12.54
C CYS A 19 10.43 22.51 -13.84
N VAL A 20 11.05 23.62 -14.24
CA VAL A 20 11.96 23.67 -15.41
C VAL A 20 13.26 22.93 -15.08
N ILE A 21 13.80 23.12 -13.87
CA ILE A 21 15.00 22.42 -13.41
C ILE A 21 14.73 20.93 -13.20
N GLY A 22 13.53 20.58 -12.74
CA GLY A 22 13.10 19.20 -12.48
C GLY A 22 12.71 18.40 -13.72
N CYS A 23 12.67 19.00 -14.91
CA CYS A 23 12.31 18.33 -16.16
C CYS A 23 13.57 17.99 -16.96
N ALA A 24 13.97 16.72 -16.96
CA ALA A 24 15.16 16.26 -17.67
C ALA A 24 14.98 16.33 -19.20
N GLU A 25 13.74 16.32 -19.67
CA GLU A 25 13.33 16.40 -21.07
C GLU A 25 13.37 17.83 -21.62
N GLY A 26 13.57 18.84 -20.75
CA GLY A 26 13.58 20.24 -21.15
C GLY A 26 12.24 20.75 -21.68
N ALA A 27 11.14 20.03 -21.43
CA ALA A 27 9.83 20.33 -22.01
C ALA A 27 9.16 21.59 -21.45
N LEU A 28 9.66 22.13 -20.32
CA LEU A 28 9.11 23.28 -19.62
C LEU A 28 10.04 24.49 -19.71
N GLN A 29 9.46 25.66 -19.93
CA GLN A 29 10.18 26.95 -19.83
C GLN A 29 9.32 28.01 -19.15
N ILE A 30 9.96 29.03 -18.58
CA ILE A 30 9.25 30.21 -18.07
C ILE A 30 9.05 31.20 -19.21
N ILE A 31 7.78 31.42 -19.57
CA ILE A 31 7.35 32.36 -20.60
C ILE A 31 6.31 33.28 -19.97
N ASP A 32 6.51 34.60 -20.05
CA ASP A 32 5.66 35.62 -19.42
C ASP A 32 5.48 35.43 -17.90
N GLY A 33 6.54 34.96 -17.23
CA GLY A 33 6.52 34.72 -15.77
C GLY A 33 5.73 33.48 -15.35
N LYS A 34 5.34 32.60 -16.29
CA LYS A 34 4.63 31.35 -16.02
C LYS A 34 5.34 30.17 -16.67
N ALA A 35 5.28 29.00 -16.04
CA ALA A 35 5.75 27.78 -16.68
C ALA A 35 4.81 27.42 -17.84
N LYS A 36 5.38 27.08 -18.99
CA LYS A 36 4.66 26.59 -20.18
C LYS A 36 5.37 25.36 -20.74
N VAL A 37 4.59 24.43 -21.29
CA VAL A 37 5.11 23.33 -22.10
C VAL A 37 5.48 23.93 -23.47
N VAL A 38 6.76 23.88 -23.84
CA VAL A 38 7.23 24.56 -25.06
C VAL A 38 6.89 23.80 -26.33
N LYS A 39 6.86 22.46 -26.24
CA LYS A 39 6.35 21.60 -27.30
C LYS A 39 5.85 20.31 -26.69
N GLU A 40 4.67 19.87 -27.12
CA GLU A 40 4.03 18.68 -26.56
C GLU A 40 4.84 17.41 -26.78
N GLN A 41 5.49 17.29 -27.95
CA GLN A 41 6.35 16.15 -28.29
C GLN A 41 7.59 16.00 -27.38
N PHE A 42 7.94 17.01 -26.58
CA PHE A 42 9.04 16.94 -25.61
C PHE A 42 8.58 16.45 -24.23
N CYS A 43 7.30 16.55 -23.90
CA CYS A 43 6.79 16.11 -22.62
C CYS A 43 6.45 14.62 -22.69
N ASP A 44 7.23 13.80 -21.99
CA ASP A 44 7.07 12.35 -21.87
C ASP A 44 5.75 11.91 -21.17
N GLY A 45 5.22 12.74 -20.28
CA GLY A 45 4.03 12.49 -19.48
C GLY A 45 4.29 11.76 -18.15
N PHE A 46 5.54 11.58 -17.71
CA PHE A 46 5.88 10.90 -16.45
C PHE A 46 5.73 11.79 -15.21
N GLY A 47 5.94 13.10 -15.38
CA GLY A 47 5.61 14.12 -14.38
C GLY A 47 6.57 14.25 -13.22
N ASP A 48 7.86 13.99 -13.44
CA ASP A 48 8.93 14.25 -12.47
C ASP A 48 8.95 15.70 -11.98
N CYS A 49 8.50 16.64 -12.82
CA CYS A 49 8.35 18.05 -12.49
C CYS A 49 7.22 18.38 -11.48
N ILE A 50 6.30 17.44 -11.18
CA ILE A 50 5.18 17.71 -10.26
C ILE A 50 5.68 17.84 -8.82
N GLY A 51 6.60 16.98 -8.40
CA GLY A 51 7.13 16.96 -7.04
C GLY A 51 7.97 18.19 -6.68
N THR A 52 8.47 18.90 -7.69
CA THR A 52 9.28 20.12 -7.52
C THR A 52 8.44 21.39 -7.52
N CYS A 53 7.11 21.32 -7.70
CA CYS A 53 6.28 22.52 -7.73
C CYS A 53 5.78 22.89 -6.32
N PRO A 54 6.27 23.99 -5.71
CA PRO A 54 5.89 24.36 -4.33
C PRO A 54 4.44 24.82 -4.22
N THR A 55 3.82 25.24 -5.33
CA THR A 55 2.42 25.71 -5.35
C THR A 55 1.43 24.63 -5.80
N GLY A 56 1.91 23.45 -6.23
CA GLY A 56 1.06 22.38 -6.74
C GLY A 56 0.36 22.72 -8.07
N ALA A 57 0.96 23.58 -8.90
CA ALA A 57 0.35 24.06 -10.14
C ALA A 57 0.32 23.02 -11.28
N LEU A 58 1.12 21.94 -11.21
CA LEU A 58 1.27 20.96 -12.29
C LEU A 58 0.43 19.70 -12.02
N LYS A 59 -0.21 19.17 -13.06
CA LYS A 59 -0.95 17.90 -13.02
C LYS A 59 -0.68 17.08 -14.28
N ILE A 60 -0.69 15.76 -14.16
CA ILE A 60 -0.81 14.87 -15.33
C ILE A 60 -2.29 14.77 -15.69
N ILE A 61 -2.62 15.08 -16.94
CA ILE A 61 -3.95 14.87 -17.53
C ILE A 61 -3.84 13.95 -18.73
N GLU A 62 -4.97 13.39 -19.16
CA GLU A 62 -5.05 12.61 -20.39
C GLU A 62 -5.87 13.40 -21.43
N ARG A 63 -5.21 13.85 -22.51
CA ARG A 63 -5.84 14.60 -23.61
C ARG A 63 -5.22 14.23 -24.95
N GLU A 64 -5.82 14.72 -26.04
CA GLU A 64 -5.16 14.69 -27.35
C GLU A 64 -3.93 15.60 -27.34
N ALA A 65 -2.78 15.03 -27.67
CA ALA A 65 -1.50 15.71 -27.80
C ALA A 65 -0.62 15.02 -28.86
N GLU A 66 0.42 15.72 -29.33
CA GLU A 66 1.48 15.15 -30.18
C GLU A 66 2.16 13.97 -29.48
N ALA A 67 2.59 12.96 -30.24
CA ALA A 67 3.35 11.84 -29.68
C ALA A 67 4.69 12.33 -29.12
N TYR A 68 5.16 11.71 -28.02
CA TYR A 68 6.51 11.96 -27.51
C TYR A 68 7.54 11.48 -28.53
N ASP A 69 8.49 12.35 -28.83
CA ASP A 69 9.57 12.11 -29.79
C ASP A 69 10.89 12.19 -29.02
N ILE A 70 11.41 11.03 -28.64
CA ILE A 70 12.61 10.92 -27.82
C ILE A 70 13.85 11.47 -28.53
N ASP A 71 13.95 11.30 -29.86
CA ASP A 71 15.09 11.77 -30.64
C ASP A 71 15.08 13.30 -30.73
N ALA A 72 13.92 13.89 -31.04
CA ALA A 72 13.76 15.34 -31.07
C ALA A 72 13.94 15.98 -29.69
N THR A 73 13.51 15.28 -28.63
CA THR A 73 13.70 15.74 -27.24
C THR A 73 15.17 15.71 -26.86
N ARG A 74 15.88 14.63 -27.21
CA ARG A 74 17.32 14.51 -26.97
C ARG A 74 18.11 15.61 -27.69
N GLU A 75 17.78 15.90 -28.95
CA GLU A 75 18.38 17.02 -29.67
C GLU A 75 18.08 18.37 -28.99
N HIS A 76 16.85 18.58 -28.54
CA HIS A 76 16.46 19.79 -27.81
C HIS A 76 17.26 19.97 -26.51
N VAL A 77 17.38 18.91 -25.71
CA VAL A 77 18.13 18.92 -24.44
C VAL A 77 19.61 19.22 -24.70
N LEU A 78 20.21 18.61 -25.74
CA LEU A 78 21.60 18.88 -26.12
C LEU A 78 21.79 20.36 -26.48
N ASN A 79 20.88 20.92 -27.29
CA ASN A 79 20.98 22.29 -27.78
C ASN A 79 20.75 23.34 -26.68
N THR A 80 19.99 23.02 -25.64
CA THR A 80 19.61 23.97 -24.58
C THR A 80 20.43 23.84 -23.30
N GLY A 81 20.89 22.63 -22.97
CA GLY A 81 21.59 22.32 -21.72
C GLY A 81 22.94 21.63 -21.86
N GLY A 82 23.36 21.29 -23.09
CA GLY A 82 24.68 20.68 -23.36
C GLY A 82 24.83 19.25 -22.82
N ASP A 83 26.08 18.79 -22.73
CA ASP A 83 26.41 17.39 -22.39
C ASP A 83 25.94 16.97 -20.98
N GLU A 84 25.94 17.89 -20.02
CA GLU A 84 25.49 17.60 -18.65
C GLU A 84 23.97 17.35 -18.59
N ALA A 85 23.19 18.15 -19.34
CA ALA A 85 21.75 17.94 -19.44
C ALA A 85 21.40 16.63 -20.15
N ILE A 86 22.21 16.24 -21.15
CA ILE A 86 22.04 14.95 -21.84
C ILE A 86 22.25 13.77 -20.89
N LYS A 87 23.26 13.84 -20.02
CA LYS A 87 23.44 12.79 -19.01
C LYS A 87 22.22 12.66 -18.11
N ARG A 88 21.66 13.80 -17.67
CA ARG A 88 20.47 13.84 -16.81
C ARG A 88 19.23 13.28 -17.52
N PHE A 89 19.09 13.57 -18.81
CA PHE A 89 18.05 13.03 -19.69
C PHE A 89 18.19 11.51 -19.89
N ASP A 90 19.40 11.02 -20.18
CA ASP A 90 19.67 9.60 -20.38
C ASP A 90 19.40 8.81 -19.06
N ASP A 91 19.79 9.36 -17.91
CA ASP A 91 19.50 8.78 -16.59
C ASP A 91 17.98 8.74 -16.29
N ALA A 92 17.24 9.82 -16.59
CA ALA A 92 15.79 9.90 -16.40
C ALA A 92 15.03 8.90 -17.29
N ASN A 93 15.37 8.81 -18.58
CA ASN A 93 14.75 7.85 -19.49
C ASN A 93 15.01 6.40 -19.03
N ALA A 94 16.20 6.08 -18.53
CA ALA A 94 16.48 4.74 -18.00
C ALA A 94 15.58 4.39 -16.80
N GLU A 95 15.28 5.36 -15.93
CA GLU A 95 14.31 5.17 -14.84
C GLU A 95 12.88 5.01 -15.35
N HIS A 96 12.49 5.80 -16.37
CA HIS A 96 11.17 5.75 -16.97
C HIS A 96 10.92 4.41 -17.67
N ASP A 97 11.88 3.92 -18.46
CA ASP A 97 11.84 2.61 -19.10
C ASP A 97 11.67 1.50 -18.05
N ALA A 98 12.44 1.55 -16.95
CA ALA A 98 12.32 0.58 -15.87
C ALA A 98 10.94 0.63 -15.18
N LYS A 99 10.38 1.84 -14.97
CA LYS A 99 9.03 2.03 -14.41
C LYS A 99 7.94 1.58 -15.38
N GLU A 100 8.11 1.79 -16.69
CA GLU A 100 7.17 1.38 -17.71
C GLU A 100 7.18 -0.14 -17.93
N GLU A 101 8.35 -0.79 -17.95
CA GLU A 101 8.50 -2.24 -17.94
C GLU A 101 7.91 -2.88 -16.67
N ALA A 102 8.04 -2.23 -15.51
CA ALA A 102 7.39 -2.66 -14.27
C ALA A 102 5.87 -2.42 -14.29
N ALA A 103 5.39 -1.42 -15.03
CA ALA A 103 3.98 -1.04 -15.17
C ALA A 103 3.24 -1.82 -16.28
N LYS A 104 3.96 -2.49 -17.20
CA LYS A 104 3.34 -3.41 -18.16
C LYS A 104 2.50 -4.44 -17.38
N PRO A 105 1.24 -4.66 -17.77
CA PRO A 105 0.37 -5.57 -17.06
C PRO A 105 0.92 -6.97 -17.23
N LYS A 106 1.64 -7.47 -16.21
CA LYS A 106 1.73 -8.91 -16.00
C LYS A 106 0.29 -9.40 -15.90
N THR A 107 -0.08 -10.37 -16.73
CA THR A 107 -1.38 -11.05 -16.65
C THR A 107 -1.49 -11.70 -15.27
N GLY A 108 -2.01 -10.95 -14.31
CA GLY A 108 -1.96 -11.26 -12.89
C GLY A 108 -2.12 -9.97 -12.12
N GLY A 109 -3.34 -9.70 -11.65
CA GLY A 109 -3.69 -8.47 -10.94
C GLY A 109 -2.75 -8.13 -9.78
N CYS A 110 -2.85 -6.90 -9.27
CA CYS A 110 -2.06 -6.39 -8.15
C CYS A 110 -1.80 -7.49 -7.12
N PRO A 111 -0.55 -7.82 -6.76
CA PRO A 111 -0.25 -8.86 -5.78
C PRO A 111 -1.04 -8.67 -4.49
N GLY A 112 -1.37 -7.42 -4.13
CA GLY A 112 -2.26 -7.03 -3.04
C GLY A 112 -3.70 -7.55 -3.09
N MET A 113 -4.18 -8.03 -4.24
CA MET A 113 -5.53 -8.58 -4.42
C MET A 113 -5.54 -10.05 -4.81
N GLN A 114 -4.37 -10.66 -5.05
CA GLN A 114 -4.27 -12.08 -5.36
C GLN A 114 -4.37 -12.91 -4.08
N VAL A 115 -5.37 -13.80 -4.00
CA VAL A 115 -5.47 -14.76 -2.91
C VAL A 115 -4.30 -15.75 -3.00
N ARG A 116 -3.46 -15.82 -1.96
CA ARG A 116 -2.35 -16.79 -1.87
C ARG A 116 -2.49 -17.65 -0.62
N PHE A 117 -2.16 -18.93 -0.76
CA PHE A 117 -2.08 -19.90 0.33
C PHE A 117 -0.62 -20.33 0.52
N GLY A 118 -0.15 -20.39 1.77
CA GLY A 118 1.14 -20.99 2.10
C GLY A 118 1.07 -22.51 2.00
N ASN A 119 2.00 -23.12 1.26
CA ASN A 119 2.10 -24.58 1.16
C ASN A 119 2.52 -25.15 2.54
N ASN A 120 1.67 -26.01 3.12
CA ASN A 120 1.74 -26.39 4.53
C ASN A 120 2.67 -27.61 4.80
N ASP A 121 3.86 -27.63 4.18
CA ASP A 121 4.87 -28.67 4.40
C ASP A 121 5.75 -28.33 5.62
N LYS A 122 5.16 -28.18 6.82
CA LYS A 122 5.92 -27.92 8.05
C LYS A 122 6.23 -29.23 8.80
N LYS A 123 7.45 -29.75 8.66
CA LYS A 123 8.06 -30.68 9.66
C LYS A 123 8.43 -29.91 10.94
N PRO A 124 8.38 -30.53 12.14
CA PRO A 124 8.67 -29.83 13.39
C PRO A 124 10.17 -29.48 13.47
N GLY A 125 10.49 -28.18 13.52
CA GLY A 125 11.85 -27.66 13.60
C GLY A 125 12.45 -27.76 15.01
N THR A 126 13.63 -28.36 15.08
CA THR A 126 14.58 -28.39 16.20
C THR A 126 15.02 -26.98 16.65
N LYS A 127 15.35 -26.86 17.94
CA LYS A 127 15.85 -25.63 18.58
C LYS A 127 17.18 -25.18 17.93
N HIS A 128 17.28 -23.94 17.48
CA HIS A 128 18.54 -23.38 16.94
C HIS A 128 19.25 -22.50 17.97
N GLN A 129 20.55 -22.75 18.14
CA GLN A 129 21.52 -21.83 18.75
C GLN A 129 21.85 -20.69 17.79
N ALA A 130 22.11 -19.50 18.33
CA ALA A 130 22.49 -18.32 17.56
C ALA A 130 23.91 -18.47 16.98
N LEU A 131 24.05 -18.19 15.69
CA LEU A 131 25.35 -18.06 15.00
C LEU A 131 25.46 -16.64 14.42
N GLU A 132 26.61 -16.02 14.65
CA GLU A 132 27.01 -14.73 14.09
C GLU A 132 27.62 -14.94 12.70
N THR A 133 26.90 -14.57 11.63
CA THR A 133 27.39 -14.47 10.24
C THR A 133 26.46 -13.50 9.48
N PRO A 134 26.93 -12.75 8.46
CA PRO A 134 26.25 -11.56 7.96
C PRO A 134 24.88 -11.92 7.37
N VAL A 135 23.83 -11.25 7.86
CA VAL A 135 22.45 -11.67 7.64
C VAL A 135 21.96 -11.22 6.26
N SER A 136 22.34 -11.95 5.20
CA SER A 136 21.48 -12.07 4.03
C SER A 136 20.53 -13.25 4.25
N GLY A 137 19.36 -12.98 4.85
CA GLY A 137 18.33 -13.97 5.18
C GLY A 137 17.29 -13.44 6.17
N GLN A 138 16.15 -14.12 6.31
CA GLN A 138 15.15 -13.79 7.33
C GLN A 138 15.64 -14.22 8.72
N VAL A 139 15.79 -13.26 9.66
CA VAL A 139 16.14 -13.54 11.08
C VAL A 139 15.06 -14.40 11.75
N ILE A 140 13.79 -14.10 11.47
CA ILE A 140 12.62 -14.84 11.93
C ILE A 140 11.76 -15.14 10.70
N LYS A 141 11.39 -16.41 10.50
CA LYS A 141 10.45 -16.79 9.44
C LYS A 141 9.05 -16.29 9.77
N SER A 142 8.37 -15.71 8.78
CA SER A 142 6.97 -15.32 8.94
C SER A 142 6.08 -16.57 9.04
N ASP A 143 5.23 -16.61 10.06
CA ASP A 143 4.12 -17.56 10.18
C ASP A 143 2.85 -17.14 9.40
N LEU A 144 2.86 -16.00 8.69
CA LEU A 144 1.73 -15.59 7.85
C LEU A 144 1.63 -16.52 6.63
N ASP A 145 0.51 -17.24 6.50
CA ASP A 145 0.26 -18.20 5.42
C ASP A 145 -0.91 -17.80 4.49
N GLN A 146 -1.39 -16.56 4.62
CA GLN A 146 -2.47 -15.99 3.81
C GLN A 146 -2.08 -14.66 3.16
N TRP A 147 -2.76 -14.34 2.07
CA TRP A 147 -2.78 -13.00 1.49
C TRP A 147 -4.06 -12.84 0.65
N PRO A 148 -4.69 -11.64 0.58
CA PRO A 148 -4.37 -10.41 1.29
C PRO A 148 -4.73 -10.45 2.78
N ILE A 149 -4.27 -9.45 3.54
CA ILE A 149 -4.55 -9.32 4.98
C ILE A 149 -5.40 -8.11 5.32
N GLN A 150 -5.51 -7.10 4.47
CA GLN A 150 -6.30 -5.91 4.77
C GLN A 150 -7.79 -6.24 4.70
N LEU A 151 -8.57 -5.90 5.73
CA LEU A 151 -10.01 -6.15 5.78
C LEU A 151 -10.72 -5.55 4.56
N HIS A 152 -10.24 -4.40 4.07
CA HIS A 152 -10.73 -3.78 2.85
C HIS A 152 -10.65 -4.69 1.62
N LEU A 153 -9.60 -5.52 1.52
CA LEU A 153 -9.25 -6.29 0.31
C LEU A 153 -9.69 -7.75 0.37
N VAL A 154 -9.73 -8.37 1.56
CA VAL A 154 -10.09 -9.79 1.70
C VAL A 154 -11.52 -10.08 1.23
N GLN A 155 -11.78 -11.28 0.73
CA GLN A 155 -13.14 -11.72 0.40
C GLN A 155 -13.73 -12.51 1.57
N PRO A 156 -15.03 -12.32 1.94
CA PRO A 156 -15.61 -12.98 3.12
C PRO A 156 -15.56 -14.52 3.10
N SER A 157 -15.68 -15.11 1.91
CA SER A 157 -15.67 -16.55 1.68
C SER A 157 -14.27 -17.11 1.33
N ALA A 158 -13.20 -16.36 1.60
CA ALA A 158 -11.86 -16.81 1.27
C ALA A 158 -11.52 -18.12 2.01
N PRO A 159 -11.05 -19.18 1.32
CA PRO A 159 -10.89 -20.51 1.92
C PRO A 159 -9.92 -20.58 3.10
N PHE A 160 -9.02 -19.61 3.25
CA PHE A 160 -8.10 -19.58 4.37
C PHE A 160 -8.79 -19.27 5.69
N PHE A 161 -10.03 -18.79 5.72
CA PHE A 161 -10.78 -18.55 6.96
C PHE A 161 -11.34 -19.84 7.58
N ASP A 162 -11.66 -20.84 6.77
CA ASP A 162 -12.38 -22.02 7.26
C ASP A 162 -11.55 -22.87 8.23
N GLY A 163 -12.17 -23.26 9.35
CA GLY A 163 -11.55 -24.09 10.38
C GLY A 163 -10.42 -23.44 11.20
N LYS A 164 -10.18 -22.14 11.04
CA LYS A 164 -9.15 -21.38 11.77
C LYS A 164 -9.77 -20.30 12.66
N GLU A 165 -9.12 -19.99 13.78
CA GLU A 165 -9.47 -18.80 14.57
C GLU A 165 -9.25 -17.54 13.74
N LEU A 166 -10.17 -16.57 13.86
CA LEU A 166 -10.08 -15.27 13.17
C LEU A 166 -9.45 -14.23 14.09
N VAL A 167 -8.40 -13.56 13.62
CA VAL A 167 -7.76 -12.44 14.31
C VAL A 167 -8.08 -11.13 13.58
N ILE A 168 -8.76 -10.23 14.25
CA ILE A 168 -9.00 -8.85 13.80
C ILE A 168 -7.90 -7.98 14.41
N LEU A 169 -6.90 -7.65 13.60
CA LEU A 169 -5.65 -7.05 14.00
C LEU A 169 -5.67 -5.54 13.73
N SER A 170 -5.35 -4.73 14.74
CA SER A 170 -5.05 -3.33 14.51
C SER A 170 -3.73 -3.17 13.73
N THR A 171 -3.66 -2.18 12.84
CA THR A 171 -2.46 -1.91 12.03
C THR A 171 -1.19 -1.70 12.86
N CYS A 172 -1.32 -1.09 14.05
CA CYS A 172 -0.17 -0.76 14.88
C CYS A 172 0.33 -1.92 15.76
N ALA A 173 -0.51 -2.91 16.10
CA ALA A 173 -0.15 -3.96 17.06
C ALA A 173 1.09 -4.78 16.64
N PRO A 174 1.23 -5.24 15.38
CA PRO A 174 2.41 -5.98 14.95
C PRO A 174 3.70 -5.16 14.92
N VAL A 175 3.56 -3.83 14.81
CA VAL A 175 4.70 -2.91 14.80
C VAL A 175 5.14 -2.58 16.22
N ALA A 176 4.18 -2.36 17.12
CA ALA A 176 4.45 -2.05 18.52
C ALA A 176 4.96 -3.27 19.31
N SER A 177 4.49 -4.47 18.98
CA SER A 177 4.82 -5.69 19.72
C SER A 177 5.24 -6.82 18.79
N PRO A 178 6.54 -7.21 18.78
CA PRO A 178 7.01 -8.34 17.98
C PRO A 178 6.34 -9.67 18.39
N ASP A 179 5.86 -9.75 19.63
CA ASP A 179 5.15 -10.89 20.20
C ASP A 179 3.81 -11.16 19.48
N VAL A 180 3.22 -10.13 18.85
CA VAL A 180 1.95 -10.26 18.14
C VAL A 180 2.02 -11.25 16.98
N HIS A 181 3.15 -11.30 16.27
CA HIS A 181 3.33 -12.27 15.19
C HIS A 181 3.31 -13.69 15.76
N TRP A 182 4.11 -13.93 16.79
CA TRP A 182 4.23 -15.24 17.42
C TRP A 182 2.93 -15.70 18.10
N ARG A 183 2.23 -14.81 18.83
CA ARG A 183 1.01 -15.14 19.58
C ARG A 183 -0.23 -15.26 18.72
N TYR A 184 -0.41 -14.35 17.76
CA TYR A 184 -1.71 -14.15 17.11
C TYR A 184 -1.70 -14.45 15.61
N VAL A 185 -0.55 -14.41 14.91
CA VAL A 185 -0.54 -14.73 13.47
C VAL A 185 -0.44 -16.23 13.24
N ARG A 186 0.37 -16.93 14.04
CA ARG A 186 0.69 -18.34 13.80
C ARG A 186 -0.53 -19.25 13.81
N GLY A 187 -0.76 -19.94 12.69
CA GLY A 187 -1.79 -20.96 12.53
C GLY A 187 -3.22 -20.42 12.48
N ARG A 188 -3.39 -19.10 12.41
CA ARG A 188 -4.69 -18.42 12.42
C ARG A 188 -4.93 -17.70 11.12
N SER A 189 -6.18 -17.30 10.93
CA SER A 189 -6.55 -16.41 9.84
C SER A 189 -6.73 -15.01 10.37
N LEU A 190 -6.35 -14.00 9.62
CA LEU A 190 -6.39 -12.63 10.11
C LEU A 190 -6.93 -11.63 9.10
N VAL A 191 -7.41 -10.51 9.64
CA VAL A 191 -7.72 -9.30 8.89
C VAL A 191 -7.12 -8.12 9.63
N VAL A 192 -6.56 -7.17 8.90
CA VAL A 192 -6.00 -5.93 9.43
C VAL A 192 -6.95 -4.79 9.13
N ALA A 193 -7.25 -3.97 10.13
CA ALA A 193 -8.07 -2.77 9.97
C ALA A 193 -7.67 -1.67 10.95
N CYS A 194 -7.91 -0.42 10.56
CA CYS A 194 -7.72 0.75 11.42
C CYS A 194 -8.94 1.68 11.33
N PRO A 195 -9.78 1.78 12.39
CA PRO A 195 -10.97 2.63 12.35
C PRO A 195 -10.68 4.12 12.13
N LYS A 196 -9.44 4.55 12.37
CA LYS A 196 -9.02 5.95 12.20
C LYS A 196 -8.54 6.28 10.79
N LEU A 197 -8.01 5.30 10.07
CA LEU A 197 -7.35 5.50 8.77
C LEU A 197 -8.16 4.89 7.62
N ASP A 198 -8.93 3.85 7.89
CA ASP A 198 -9.71 3.14 6.89
C ASP A 198 -11.04 3.84 6.61
N LYS A 199 -11.58 3.59 5.41
CA LYS A 199 -12.99 3.76 5.09
C LYS A 199 -13.75 2.54 5.59
N THR A 200 -14.40 2.68 6.75
CA THR A 200 -14.98 1.55 7.49
C THR A 200 -16.39 1.18 7.03
N GLU A 201 -16.97 1.89 6.06
CA GLU A 201 -18.27 1.55 5.50
C GLU A 201 -18.26 0.10 4.98
N GLY A 202 -19.22 -0.71 5.41
CA GLY A 202 -19.33 -2.12 5.02
C GLY A 202 -18.48 -3.10 5.83
N TYR A 203 -17.63 -2.65 6.76
CA TYR A 203 -16.73 -3.54 7.51
C TYR A 203 -17.49 -4.47 8.45
N VAL A 204 -18.57 -4.01 9.08
CA VAL A 204 -19.40 -4.82 9.98
C VAL A 204 -20.05 -5.96 9.21
N GLU A 205 -20.64 -5.65 8.06
CA GLU A 205 -21.28 -6.61 7.16
C GLU A 205 -20.27 -7.62 6.63
N LYS A 206 -19.07 -7.15 6.29
CA LYS A 206 -17.98 -8.00 5.80
C LYS A 206 -17.47 -8.96 6.87
N LEU A 207 -17.24 -8.48 8.08
CA LEU A 207 -16.86 -9.30 9.23
C LEU A 207 -17.96 -10.30 9.59
N ALA A 208 -19.23 -9.87 9.58
CA ALA A 208 -20.37 -10.76 9.81
C ALA A 208 -20.42 -11.88 8.75
N GLY A 209 -20.17 -11.53 7.47
CA GLY A 209 -20.04 -12.49 6.39
C GLY A 209 -18.92 -13.50 6.61
N ILE A 210 -17.73 -13.05 7.04
CA ILE A 210 -16.61 -13.95 7.38
C ILE A 210 -17.02 -14.91 8.51
N MET A 211 -17.63 -14.40 9.58
CA MET A 211 -18.04 -15.20 10.74
C MET A 211 -19.15 -16.21 10.42
N ALA A 212 -20.11 -15.83 9.56
CA ALA A 212 -21.27 -16.65 9.22
C ALA A 212 -20.97 -17.72 8.16
N GLN A 213 -20.10 -17.41 7.19
CA GLN A 213 -19.85 -18.27 6.02
C GLN A 213 -18.73 -19.29 6.23
N ASN A 214 -17.99 -19.22 7.34
CA ASN A 214 -16.84 -20.08 7.62
C ASN A 214 -16.97 -20.73 9.00
N ASN A 215 -16.35 -21.90 9.19
CA ASN A 215 -16.28 -22.59 10.47
C ASN A 215 -15.23 -21.96 11.38
N ILE A 216 -15.44 -20.69 11.77
CA ILE A 216 -14.57 -19.97 12.71
C ILE A 216 -14.81 -20.50 14.13
N PRO A 217 -13.78 -21.02 14.83
CA PRO A 217 -13.94 -21.50 16.21
C PRO A 217 -13.96 -20.37 17.25
N LYS A 218 -13.24 -19.27 17.00
CA LYS A 218 -13.12 -18.12 17.90
C LYS A 218 -12.68 -16.87 17.13
N VAL A 219 -13.13 -15.70 17.58
CA VAL A 219 -12.64 -14.41 17.10
C VAL A 219 -11.80 -13.72 18.17
N ILE A 220 -10.65 -13.17 17.78
CA ILE A 220 -9.73 -12.44 18.65
C ILE A 220 -9.49 -11.05 18.05
N VAL A 221 -9.88 -10.01 18.76
CA VAL A 221 -9.59 -8.62 18.40
C VAL A 221 -8.31 -8.21 19.10
N VAL A 222 -7.26 -7.88 18.33
CA VAL A 222 -5.97 -7.42 18.89
C VAL A 222 -5.83 -5.93 18.60
N ARG A 223 -6.03 -5.12 19.65
CA ARG A 223 -6.06 -3.65 19.56
C ARG A 223 -4.96 -3.00 20.39
N MET A 224 -4.63 -1.76 20.03
CA MET A 224 -3.77 -0.91 20.87
C MET A 224 -4.58 -0.23 22.00
N SER A 225 -3.89 0.14 23.08
CA SER A 225 -4.38 0.89 24.25
C SER A 225 -4.62 2.38 23.96
N VAL A 226 -5.21 2.69 22.80
CA VAL A 226 -5.55 4.04 22.35
C VAL A 226 -7.03 4.11 22.00
N PRO A 227 -7.70 5.26 22.20
CA PRO A 227 -9.15 5.36 22.01
C PRO A 227 -9.60 5.05 20.58
N CYS A 228 -8.78 5.38 19.58
CA CYS A 228 -9.12 5.15 18.17
C CYS A 228 -9.29 3.66 17.80
N CYS A 229 -8.69 2.74 18.56
CA CYS A 229 -8.86 1.30 18.31
C CYS A 229 -10.17 0.74 18.85
N GLY A 230 -10.94 1.50 19.64
CA GLY A 230 -12.26 1.07 20.14
C GLY A 230 -13.27 0.76 19.05
N GLY A 231 -13.11 1.38 17.86
CA GLY A 231 -13.93 1.05 16.70
C GLY A 231 -13.78 -0.40 16.25
N LEU A 232 -12.62 -1.05 16.42
CA LEU A 232 -12.43 -2.46 16.03
C LEU A 232 -13.29 -3.39 16.89
N SER A 233 -13.24 -3.20 18.20
CA SER A 233 -14.02 -3.95 19.18
C SER A 233 -15.52 -3.82 18.90
N MET A 234 -15.98 -2.59 18.70
CA MET A 234 -17.37 -2.30 18.37
C MET A 234 -17.81 -2.98 17.07
N MET A 235 -17.01 -2.86 15.99
CA MET A 235 -17.33 -3.51 14.72
C MET A 235 -17.36 -5.04 14.86
N ALA A 236 -16.44 -5.64 15.62
CA ALA A 236 -16.42 -7.08 15.86
C ALA A 236 -17.65 -7.55 16.64
N GLN A 237 -18.09 -6.82 17.66
CA GLN A 237 -19.32 -7.13 18.42
C GLN A 237 -20.58 -7.01 17.56
N GLN A 238 -20.68 -5.95 16.75
CA GLN A 238 -21.78 -5.77 15.81
C GLN A 238 -21.81 -6.87 14.74
N ALA A 239 -20.63 -7.22 14.21
CA ALA A 239 -20.48 -8.30 13.24
C ALA A 239 -20.87 -9.66 13.83
N HIS A 240 -20.47 -9.95 15.06
CA HIS A 240 -20.88 -11.14 15.78
C HIS A 240 -22.41 -11.20 15.90
N ALA A 241 -23.05 -10.13 16.37
CA ALA A 241 -24.50 -10.07 16.49
C ALA A 241 -25.20 -10.27 15.13
N ALA A 242 -24.68 -9.67 14.05
CA ALA A 242 -25.21 -9.80 12.70
C ALA A 242 -24.93 -11.16 12.05
N SER A 243 -23.91 -11.89 12.50
CA SER A 243 -23.54 -13.20 11.94
C SER A 243 -24.52 -14.32 12.29
N GLY A 244 -25.32 -14.14 13.35
CA GLY A 244 -26.23 -15.17 13.87
C GLY A 244 -25.53 -16.33 14.60
N ARG A 245 -24.20 -16.30 14.76
CA ARG A 245 -23.40 -17.34 15.43
C ARG A 245 -23.40 -17.16 16.95
N SER A 246 -24.43 -17.63 17.64
CA SER A 246 -24.52 -17.57 19.12
C SER A 246 -23.48 -18.43 19.85
N ASP A 247 -22.84 -19.36 19.14
CA ASP A 247 -21.76 -20.21 19.66
C ASP A 247 -20.39 -19.54 19.61
N LEU A 248 -20.25 -18.43 18.86
CA LEU A 248 -18.96 -17.83 18.55
C LEU A 248 -18.48 -16.87 19.63
N ILE A 249 -17.40 -17.21 20.31
CA ILE A 249 -16.80 -16.33 21.33
C ILE A 249 -15.93 -15.26 20.65
N VAL A 250 -16.09 -14.01 21.08
CA VAL A 250 -15.22 -12.89 20.71
C VAL A 250 -14.42 -12.42 21.91
N GLU A 251 -13.10 -12.47 21.80
CA GLU A 251 -12.15 -12.01 22.80
C GLU A 251 -11.43 -10.75 22.31
N GLU A 252 -11.19 -9.80 23.21
CA GLU A 252 -10.35 -8.64 22.99
C GLU A 252 -9.03 -8.79 23.73
N VAL A 253 -7.94 -8.47 23.05
CA VAL A 253 -6.60 -8.30 23.59
C VAL A 253 -6.20 -6.84 23.42
N THR A 254 -5.80 -6.21 24.51
CA THR A 254 -5.25 -4.85 24.51
C THR A 254 -3.73 -4.87 24.66
N ILE A 255 -3.04 -4.30 23.68
CA ILE A 255 -1.59 -4.10 23.63
C ILE A 255 -1.27 -2.65 24.03
N GLY A 256 -0.35 -2.47 24.98
CA GLY A 256 0.15 -1.19 25.44
C GLY A 256 0.96 -0.45 24.37
N LEU A 257 1.19 0.85 24.58
CA LEU A 257 2.04 1.65 23.70
C LEU A 257 3.52 1.22 23.72
N ASP A 258 3.93 0.54 24.78
CA ASP A 258 5.23 -0.12 24.97
C ASP A 258 5.31 -1.52 24.35
N GLY A 259 4.20 -2.02 23.78
CA GLY A 259 4.11 -3.34 23.17
C GLY A 259 3.77 -4.46 24.14
N GLU A 260 3.53 -4.17 25.43
CA GLU A 260 3.15 -5.18 26.42
C GLU A 260 1.67 -5.58 26.30
N LEU A 261 1.37 -6.84 26.58
CA LEU A 261 -0.02 -7.30 26.69
C LEU A 261 -0.60 -6.80 28.01
N MET A 262 -1.58 -5.91 27.95
CA MET A 262 -2.18 -5.32 29.14
C MET A 262 -3.36 -6.13 29.67
N LYS A 263 -4.25 -6.57 28.77
CA LYS A 263 -5.51 -7.21 29.16
C LYS A 263 -6.02 -8.15 28.07
N THR A 264 -6.70 -9.20 28.49
CA THR A 264 -7.50 -10.09 27.66
C THR A 264 -8.88 -10.25 28.27
N GLU A 265 -9.95 -10.02 27.51
CA GLU A 265 -11.32 -10.15 28.00
C GLU A 265 -12.30 -10.61 26.92
N ARG A 266 -13.36 -11.30 27.33
CA ARG A 266 -14.47 -11.67 26.44
C ARG A 266 -15.39 -10.46 26.25
N ILE A 267 -15.69 -10.14 24.99
CA ILE A 267 -16.53 -8.99 24.63
C ILE A 267 -17.83 -9.38 23.91
N ALA A 268 -17.95 -10.62 23.42
CA ALA A 268 -19.21 -11.17 22.90
C ALA A 268 -19.21 -12.71 22.91
N GLY A 269 -20.39 -13.27 22.60
CA GLY A 269 -20.71 -14.69 22.69
C GLY A 269 -21.12 -15.09 24.08
#